data_AF-A0A9D5UEC0-F1
#
_entry.id   AF-A0A9D5UEC0-F1
#
_cell.length_a   1.000
_cell.length_b   1.000
_cell.length_c   1.000
_cell.angle_alpha   90.00
_cell.angle_beta   90.00
_cell.angle_gamma   90.00
#
_symmetry.space_group_name_H-M   'P 1'
#
loop_
_entity.id
_entity.type
_entity.pdbx_description
1 polymer ?
#
loop_
_entity_poly.entity_id
_entity_poly.type
_entity_poly.pdbx_seq_one_letter_code
_entity_poly.pdbx_strand_id
1 'polypeptide(L)'
;MQFGRRARATTAALVAAVALGGCSGDGIPEGYEQVQTGWMRVAVPEGWVEGGQVTDRWTESYQDAEGDAATVQLLLAPEWGETDALVATSSVIASAQVGGFPGFRIVDGPETDEEQNHLLRDRVDFTYEGEDGTYEGVLWGLADDEDHVVMAQLTGKDLDPDLVAAIDESLEVTG
;
A
#
# COMPACT_ATOMS: atom_id res chain seq x y z
N MET A 1 -43.66 -52.11 30.94
CA MET A 1 -42.89 -52.25 32.21
C MET A 1 -41.91 -51.10 32.28
N GLN A 2 -42.03 -50.27 33.32
CA GLN A 2 -41.17 -49.12 33.64
C GLN A 2 -39.80 -49.57 34.15
N PHE A 3 -38.75 -48.81 33.86
CA PHE A 3 -37.65 -48.37 34.75
C PHE A 3 -36.97 -47.19 34.00
N GLY A 4 -36.97 -45.94 34.47
CA GLY A 4 -36.18 -45.41 35.61
C GLY A 4 -34.70 -45.31 35.17
N ARG A 5 -33.96 -44.19 35.18
CA ARG A 5 -33.97 -42.96 35.97
C ARG A 5 -33.17 -41.87 35.22
N ARG A 6 -33.48 -40.62 35.56
CA ARG A 6 -32.73 -39.40 35.22
C ARG A 6 -31.29 -39.45 35.76
N ALA A 7 -30.33 -38.98 34.97
CA ALA A 7 -29.11 -38.36 35.48
C ALA A 7 -28.83 -37.11 34.65
N ARG A 8 -29.06 -35.95 35.29
CA ARG A 8 -28.53 -34.66 34.84
C ARG A 8 -27.05 -34.67 35.19
N ALA A 9 -26.19 -34.46 34.20
CA ALA A 9 -24.81 -34.06 34.44
C ALA A 9 -24.59 -32.75 33.70
N THR A 10 -24.66 -31.67 34.46
CA THR A 10 -24.27 -30.32 34.08
C THR A 10 -22.75 -30.30 34.05
N THR A 11 -22.14 -30.15 32.88
CA THR A 11 -20.70 -29.87 32.75
C THR A 11 -20.55 -28.51 32.10
N ALA A 12 -20.14 -27.55 32.93
CA ALA A 12 -19.67 -26.24 32.53
C ALA A 12 -18.23 -26.32 32.01
N ALA A 13 -17.79 -25.23 31.37
CA ALA A 13 -16.46 -24.92 30.83
C ALA A 13 -16.22 -25.41 29.38
N LEU A 14 -15.62 -24.64 28.47
CA LEU A 14 -14.74 -23.48 28.62
C LEU A 14 -15.26 -22.24 27.86
N VAL A 15 -15.15 -21.08 28.49
CA VAL A 15 -15.05 -19.80 27.76
C VAL A 15 -13.63 -19.75 27.22
N ALA A 16 -13.47 -19.99 25.92
CA ALA A 16 -12.25 -19.63 25.21
C ALA A 16 -12.24 -18.10 25.07
N ALA A 17 -11.63 -17.42 26.03
CA ALA A 17 -11.22 -16.04 25.84
C ALA A 17 -10.10 -16.07 24.79
N VAL A 18 -10.47 -15.82 23.53
CA VAL A 18 -9.51 -15.44 22.51
C VAL A 18 -9.02 -14.06 22.94
N ALA A 19 -7.90 -14.03 23.66
CA ALA A 19 -7.09 -12.85 23.76
C ALA A 19 -6.57 -12.57 22.35
N LEU A 20 -7.32 -11.75 21.59
CA LEU A 20 -6.73 -11.01 20.49
C LEU A 20 -5.66 -10.14 21.15
N GLY A 21 -4.42 -10.61 21.06
CA GLY A 21 -3.26 -9.81 21.40
C GLY A 21 -3.30 -8.61 20.47
N GLY A 22 -3.82 -7.49 20.99
CA GLY A 22 -3.51 -6.18 20.44
C GLY A 22 -2.02 -5.99 20.61
N CYS A 23 -1.25 -6.38 19.59
CA CYS A 23 0.05 -5.80 19.37
C CYS A 23 -0.22 -4.32 19.14
N SER A 24 0.10 -3.50 20.15
CA SER A 24 0.31 -2.08 19.97
C SER A 24 1.47 -1.94 18.99
N GLY A 25 1.15 -1.94 17.69
CA GLY A 25 2.09 -1.58 16.64
C GLY A 25 2.31 -0.09 16.79
N ASP A 26 3.41 0.29 17.45
CA ASP A 26 3.90 1.66 17.44
C ASP A 26 4.04 2.09 15.97
N GLY A 27 3.16 2.97 15.47
CA GLY A 27 3.31 3.63 14.17
C GLY A 27 2.22 3.40 13.11
N ILE A 28 1.22 2.53 13.32
CA ILE A 28 0.14 2.34 12.33
C ILE A 28 -1.01 3.31 12.61
N PRO A 29 -1.47 4.11 11.64
CA PRO A 29 -2.63 5.00 11.81
C PRO A 29 -3.92 4.23 12.15
N GLU A 30 -4.84 4.86 12.89
CA GLU A 30 -6.14 4.25 13.20
C GLU A 30 -6.96 4.02 11.92
N GLY A 31 -7.57 2.83 11.79
CA GLY A 31 -8.33 2.44 10.59
C GLY A 31 -7.45 1.88 9.46
N TYR A 32 -6.19 1.55 9.75
CA TYR A 32 -5.28 0.90 8.83
C TYR A 32 -4.79 -0.42 9.41
N GLU A 33 -4.54 -1.38 8.52
CA GLU A 33 -3.81 -2.60 8.82
C GLU A 33 -2.41 -2.54 8.21
N GLN A 34 -1.43 -3.14 8.90
CA GLN A 34 -0.08 -3.20 8.39
C GLN A 34 0.13 -4.43 7.52
N VAL A 35 0.53 -4.17 6.27
CA VAL A 35 0.90 -5.18 5.29
C VAL A 35 2.42 -5.28 5.26
N GLN A 36 2.91 -6.52 5.30
CA GLN A 36 4.32 -6.86 5.12
C GLN A 36 4.42 -7.80 3.92
N THR A 37 5.13 -7.36 2.88
CA THR A 37 5.36 -8.14 1.67
C THR A 37 6.76 -7.87 1.13
N GLY A 38 7.47 -8.90 0.63
CA GLY A 38 8.85 -8.76 0.15
C GLY A 38 9.72 -7.94 1.13
N TRP A 39 10.37 -6.90 0.61
CA TRP A 39 11.14 -5.92 1.40
C TRP A 39 10.31 -4.71 1.83
N MET A 40 8.99 -4.70 1.65
CA MET A 40 8.14 -3.56 1.96
C MET A 40 7.25 -3.83 3.18
N ARG A 41 7.12 -2.79 4.01
CA ARG A 41 6.01 -2.64 4.95
C ARG A 41 5.26 -1.36 4.64
N VAL A 42 3.92 -1.44 4.70
CA VAL A 42 3.03 -0.31 4.41
C VAL A 42 1.72 -0.46 5.17
N ALA A 43 1.12 0.66 5.59
CA ALA A 43 -0.23 0.68 6.14
C ALA A 43 -1.26 0.79 5.01
N VAL A 44 -2.24 -0.12 5.00
CA VAL A 44 -3.35 -0.14 4.03
C VAL A 44 -4.65 0.09 4.80
N PRO A 45 -5.60 0.92 4.32
CA PRO A 45 -6.85 1.13 5.04
C PRO A 45 -7.63 -0.17 5.24
N GLU A 46 -8.20 -0.33 6.43
CA GLU A 46 -9.02 -1.48 6.76
C GLU A 46 -10.22 -1.59 5.79
N GLY A 47 -10.45 -2.80 5.28
CA GLY A 47 -11.57 -3.08 4.38
C GLY A 47 -11.28 -2.80 2.90
N TRP A 48 -10.07 -2.33 2.56
CA TRP A 48 -9.60 -2.38 1.18
C TRP A 48 -9.48 -3.83 0.72
N VAL A 49 -9.77 -4.05 -0.56
CA VAL A 49 -9.73 -5.36 -1.18
C VAL A 49 -8.36 -5.58 -1.79
N GLU A 50 -7.72 -6.68 -1.42
CA GLU A 50 -6.53 -7.16 -2.13
C GLU A 50 -6.94 -7.68 -3.53
N GLY A 51 -6.25 -7.21 -4.55
CA GLY A 51 -6.52 -7.54 -5.93
C GLY A 51 -6.87 -6.32 -6.78
N GLY A 52 -6.65 -6.46 -8.08
CA GLY A 52 -6.64 -5.34 -9.01
C GLY A 52 -5.81 -5.68 -10.23
N GLN A 53 -5.81 -4.80 -11.23
CA GLN A 53 -4.93 -4.99 -12.39
C GLN A 53 -3.50 -4.67 -11.97
N VAL A 54 -2.67 -5.69 -12.04
CA VAL A 54 -1.23 -5.66 -11.77
C VAL A 54 -0.45 -5.83 -13.07
N THR A 55 0.86 -5.57 -13.04
CA THR A 55 1.75 -5.75 -14.21
C THR A 55 2.91 -6.66 -13.83
N ASP A 56 3.81 -6.94 -14.76
CA ASP A 56 5.03 -7.70 -14.42
C ASP A 56 5.92 -6.98 -13.38
N ARG A 57 5.79 -5.65 -13.25
CA ARG A 57 6.56 -4.85 -12.27
C ARG A 57 5.81 -4.53 -10.98
N TRP A 58 4.51 -4.29 -11.07
CA TRP A 58 3.64 -4.05 -9.91
C TRP A 58 3.01 -5.38 -9.54
N THR A 59 3.47 -6.03 -8.47
CA THR A 59 3.10 -7.42 -8.18
C THR A 59 1.91 -7.54 -7.23
N GLU A 60 1.59 -6.48 -6.50
CA GLU A 60 0.49 -6.45 -5.55
C GLU A 60 -0.36 -5.19 -5.70
N SER A 61 -1.62 -5.29 -5.30
CA SER A 61 -2.53 -4.16 -5.36
C SER A 61 -3.62 -4.23 -4.31
N TYR A 62 -4.01 -3.06 -3.80
CA TYR A 62 -5.15 -2.88 -2.90
C TYR A 62 -6.08 -1.81 -3.46
N GLN A 63 -7.39 -1.99 -3.31
CA GLN A 63 -8.41 -1.09 -3.84
C GLN A 63 -9.51 -0.81 -2.80
N ASP A 64 -10.14 0.36 -2.88
CA ASP A 64 -11.23 0.76 -1.98
C ASP A 64 -12.55 -0.01 -2.21
N ALA A 65 -12.70 -0.66 -3.37
CA ALA A 65 -13.82 -1.53 -3.71
C ALA A 65 -13.40 -2.62 -4.72
N GLU A 66 -14.27 -3.61 -4.97
CA GLU A 66 -13.99 -4.67 -5.95
C GLU A 66 -14.23 -4.21 -7.40
N GLY A 67 -13.26 -4.47 -8.28
CA GLY A 67 -13.43 -4.37 -9.74
C GLY A 67 -13.69 -2.94 -10.21
N ASP A 68 -14.61 -2.77 -11.15
CA ASP A 68 -14.91 -1.46 -11.77
C ASP A 68 -15.55 -0.45 -10.80
N ALA A 69 -15.89 -0.86 -9.58
CA ALA A 69 -16.38 0.03 -8.54
C ALA A 69 -15.25 0.75 -7.78
N ALA A 70 -13.99 0.29 -7.93
CA ALA A 70 -12.83 0.90 -7.31
C ALA A 70 -12.62 2.32 -7.82
N THR A 71 -12.37 3.25 -6.91
CA THR A 71 -12.06 4.65 -7.22
C THR A 71 -10.64 5.03 -6.84
N VAL A 72 -10.01 4.24 -5.96
CA VAL A 72 -8.63 4.42 -5.52
C VAL A 72 -7.91 3.07 -5.58
N GLN A 73 -6.69 3.08 -6.11
CA GLN A 73 -5.82 1.91 -6.18
C GLN A 73 -4.43 2.22 -5.66
N LEU A 74 -3.94 1.37 -4.77
CA LEU A 74 -2.55 1.28 -4.35
C LEU A 74 -1.90 0.09 -5.06
N LEU A 75 -0.85 0.33 -5.83
CA LEU A 75 0.00 -0.68 -6.45
C LEU A 75 1.33 -0.75 -5.69
N LEU A 76 1.79 -1.97 -5.41
CA LEU A 76 3.05 -2.22 -4.73
C LEU A 76 3.97 -3.07 -5.59
N ALA A 77 5.25 -2.74 -5.54
CA ALA A 77 6.33 -3.58 -6.04
C ALA A 77 7.34 -3.77 -4.90
N PRO A 78 7.17 -4.83 -4.10
CA PRO A 78 7.96 -5.06 -2.89
C PRO A 78 9.40 -5.48 -3.14
N GLU A 79 9.75 -5.80 -4.39
CA GLU A 79 11.09 -6.18 -4.85
C GLU A 79 11.31 -5.58 -6.26
N TRP A 80 11.82 -4.35 -6.35
CA TRP A 80 11.94 -3.63 -7.63
C TRP A 80 13.23 -3.98 -8.41
N GLY A 81 14.34 -4.20 -7.71
CA GLY A 81 15.61 -4.66 -8.29
C GLY A 81 16.50 -3.60 -8.95
N GLU A 82 16.21 -2.30 -8.77
CA GLU A 82 17.14 -1.19 -9.12
C GLU A 82 18.08 -0.87 -7.95
N THR A 83 19.07 0.01 -8.16
CA THR A 83 20.09 0.34 -7.15
C THR A 83 19.67 1.41 -6.14
N ASP A 84 18.79 2.35 -6.52
CA ASP A 84 18.38 3.45 -5.63
C ASP A 84 16.96 3.95 -5.96
N ALA A 85 16.36 4.64 -4.99
CA ALA A 85 14.97 5.13 -5.07
C ALA A 85 14.76 6.11 -6.24
N LEU A 86 15.69 7.05 -6.44
CA LEU A 86 15.63 8.05 -7.52
C LEU A 86 15.67 7.42 -8.92
N VAL A 87 16.54 6.44 -9.12
CA VAL A 87 16.63 5.70 -10.40
C VAL A 87 15.33 4.93 -10.64
N ALA A 88 14.80 4.28 -9.61
CA ALA A 88 13.55 3.54 -9.70
C ALA A 88 12.37 4.45 -10.06
N THR A 89 12.15 5.56 -9.35
CA THR A 89 11.08 6.53 -9.66
C THR A 89 11.25 7.14 -11.05
N SER A 90 12.48 7.54 -11.41
CA SER A 90 12.80 8.11 -12.73
C SER A 90 12.48 7.13 -13.87
N SER A 91 12.71 5.83 -13.67
CA SER A 91 12.41 4.80 -14.67
C SER A 91 10.89 4.68 -14.94
N VAL A 92 10.07 4.79 -13.89
CA VAL A 92 8.61 4.76 -13.98
C VAL A 92 8.10 6.02 -14.67
N ILE A 93 8.61 7.20 -14.29
CA ILE A 93 8.26 8.48 -14.89
C ILE A 93 8.59 8.51 -16.38
N ALA A 94 9.79 8.05 -16.76
CA ALA A 94 10.18 7.96 -18.16
C ALA A 94 9.23 7.05 -18.94
N SER A 95 8.81 5.92 -18.35
CA SER A 95 7.85 5.00 -18.96
C SER A 95 6.46 5.63 -19.11
N ALA A 96 6.00 6.37 -18.11
CA ALA A 96 4.75 7.12 -18.15
C ALA A 96 4.72 8.15 -19.29
N GLN A 97 5.81 8.93 -19.45
CA GLN A 97 5.92 9.98 -20.46
C GLN A 97 5.98 9.44 -21.90
N VAL A 98 6.59 8.28 -22.11
CA VAL A 98 6.77 7.70 -23.46
C VAL A 98 5.49 7.04 -24.00
N GLY A 99 4.51 6.76 -23.13
CA GLY A 99 3.21 6.24 -23.56
C GLY A 99 2.39 5.52 -22.50
N GLY A 100 2.84 5.49 -21.24
CA GLY A 100 2.11 4.82 -20.15
C GLY A 100 0.87 5.58 -19.68
N PHE A 101 0.87 6.92 -19.73
CA PHE A 101 -0.22 7.74 -19.21
C PHE A 101 -0.50 8.96 -20.12
N PRO A 102 -1.64 8.99 -20.83
CA PRO A 102 -2.05 10.16 -21.60
C PRO A 102 -2.09 11.41 -20.73
N GLY A 103 -1.54 12.53 -21.22
CA GLY A 103 -1.59 13.80 -20.50
C GLY A 103 -0.78 13.86 -19.20
N PHE A 104 0.11 12.88 -18.95
CA PHE A 104 0.95 12.81 -17.75
C PHE A 104 1.66 14.13 -17.44
N ARG A 105 1.57 14.57 -16.18
CA ARG A 105 2.22 15.77 -15.65
C ARG A 105 2.65 15.57 -14.20
N ILE A 106 3.88 15.95 -13.88
CA ILE A 106 4.33 16.08 -12.50
C ILE A 106 3.72 17.36 -11.92
N VAL A 107 3.08 17.25 -10.77
CA VAL A 107 2.43 18.35 -10.03
C VAL A 107 3.33 18.83 -8.91
N ASP A 108 3.93 17.89 -8.18
CA ASP A 108 4.91 18.14 -7.14
C ASP A 108 5.97 17.02 -7.16
N GLY A 109 7.19 17.32 -6.74
CA GLY A 109 8.30 16.38 -6.82
C GLY A 109 9.57 16.96 -6.21
N PRO A 110 10.68 16.21 -6.21
CA PRO A 110 11.89 16.64 -5.53
C PRO A 110 12.37 17.98 -6.07
N GLU A 111 12.43 18.99 -5.19
CA GLU A 111 13.13 20.24 -5.49
C GLU A 111 14.61 19.90 -5.68
N THR A 112 15.15 20.14 -6.88
CA THR A 112 16.51 19.77 -7.30
C THR A 112 17.66 20.34 -6.43
N ASP A 113 17.33 21.13 -5.40
CA ASP A 113 18.28 21.96 -4.64
C ASP A 113 18.48 21.51 -3.18
N GLU A 114 17.66 20.61 -2.63
CA GLU A 114 17.94 19.98 -1.34
C GLU A 114 18.37 18.53 -1.57
N GLU A 115 19.60 18.18 -1.17
CA GLU A 115 20.06 16.77 -1.04
C GLU A 115 19.28 16.07 0.09
N GLN A 116 17.95 16.02 0.02
CA GLN A 116 17.13 15.17 0.87
C GLN A 116 17.24 13.74 0.36
N ASN A 117 18.40 13.10 0.59
CA ASN A 117 18.72 11.70 0.36
C ASN A 117 17.81 10.92 -0.63
N HIS A 118 17.66 11.45 -1.86
CA HIS A 118 16.79 10.87 -2.90
C HIS A 118 17.21 9.46 -3.30
N LEU A 119 18.43 9.07 -2.92
CA LEU A 119 18.93 7.71 -3.08
C LEU A 119 18.15 6.72 -2.19
N LEU A 120 17.75 7.12 -0.98
CA LEU A 120 16.99 6.27 -0.05
C LEU A 120 15.48 6.49 -0.12
N ARG A 121 15.01 7.67 -0.51
CA ARG A 121 13.58 7.95 -0.60
C ARG A 121 13.29 9.03 -1.62
N ASP A 122 12.39 8.74 -2.55
CA ASP A 122 11.92 9.71 -3.54
C ASP A 122 10.39 9.64 -3.66
N ARG A 123 9.78 10.81 -3.87
CA ARG A 123 8.32 10.96 -3.99
C ARG A 123 8.00 11.90 -5.13
N VAL A 124 7.04 11.50 -5.97
CA VAL A 124 6.55 12.32 -7.08
C VAL A 124 5.03 12.28 -7.12
N ASP A 125 4.43 13.46 -7.06
CA ASP A 125 2.98 13.65 -7.21
C ASP A 125 2.72 14.02 -8.68
N PHE A 126 1.74 13.37 -9.29
CA PHE A 126 1.47 13.51 -10.72
C PHE A 126 -0.02 13.48 -11.02
N THR A 127 -0.36 13.86 -12.25
CA THR A 127 -1.70 13.72 -12.82
C THR A 127 -1.62 13.07 -14.19
N TYR A 128 -2.70 12.44 -14.61
CA TYR A 128 -2.85 11.88 -15.95
C TYR A 128 -4.32 11.87 -16.39
N GLU A 129 -4.57 11.71 -17.69
CA GLU A 129 -5.91 11.62 -18.26
C GLU A 129 -6.31 10.15 -18.41
N GLY A 130 -7.43 9.77 -17.79
CA GLY A 130 -8.11 8.50 -18.02
C GLY A 130 -9.35 8.68 -18.91
N GLU A 131 -10.10 7.59 -19.12
CA GLU A 131 -11.33 7.62 -19.95
C GLU A 131 -12.40 8.57 -19.38
N ASP A 132 -12.43 8.69 -18.07
CA ASP A 132 -13.51 9.34 -17.33
C ASP A 132 -13.10 10.68 -16.68
N GLY A 133 -11.97 11.25 -17.12
CA GLY A 133 -11.43 12.51 -16.63
C GLY A 133 -9.98 12.41 -16.16
N THR A 134 -9.53 13.46 -15.48
CA THR A 134 -8.19 13.55 -14.92
C THR A 134 -8.10 12.77 -13.60
N TYR A 135 -7.00 12.05 -13.42
CA TYR A 135 -6.65 11.31 -12.23
C TYR A 135 -5.40 11.91 -11.60
N GLU A 136 -5.31 11.76 -10.29
CA GLU A 136 -4.17 12.07 -9.45
C GLU A 136 -3.39 10.77 -9.16
N GLY A 137 -2.11 10.92 -8.91
CA GLY A 137 -1.28 9.84 -8.45
C GLY A 137 -0.09 10.31 -7.63
N VAL A 138 0.36 9.43 -6.75
CA VAL A 138 1.58 9.61 -5.96
C VAL A 138 2.44 8.38 -6.16
N LEU A 139 3.70 8.59 -6.52
CA LEU A 139 4.69 7.54 -6.71
C LEU A 139 5.76 7.68 -5.62
N TRP A 140 6.05 6.59 -4.93
CA TRP A 140 7.13 6.49 -3.96
C TRP A 140 8.15 5.45 -4.41
N GLY A 141 9.42 5.80 -4.27
CA GLY A 141 10.53 4.85 -4.26
C GLY A 141 11.25 4.92 -2.93
N LEU A 142 11.55 3.77 -2.34
CA LEU A 142 12.37 3.69 -1.14
C LEU A 142 13.49 2.68 -1.36
N ALA A 143 14.65 2.97 -0.78
CA ALA A 143 15.81 2.08 -0.76
C ALA A 143 16.43 2.03 0.64
N ASP A 144 17.12 0.95 0.95
CA ASP A 144 18.00 0.84 2.12
C ASP A 144 19.49 0.80 1.73
N ASP A 145 20.37 0.69 2.72
CA ASP A 145 21.81 0.62 2.52
C ASP A 145 22.29 -0.75 1.95
N GLU A 146 21.39 -1.72 1.83
CA GLU A 146 21.66 -3.07 1.28
C GLU A 146 21.15 -3.23 -0.17
N ASP A 147 20.83 -2.11 -0.82
CA ASP A 147 20.29 -2.03 -2.19
C ASP A 147 18.90 -2.72 -2.35
N HIS A 148 18.13 -2.87 -1.27
CA HIS A 148 16.74 -3.28 -1.39
C HIS A 148 15.88 -2.10 -1.81
N VAL A 149 15.33 -2.15 -3.02
CA VAL A 149 14.47 -1.09 -3.56
C VAL A 149 13.04 -1.57 -3.66
N VAL A 150 12.12 -0.75 -3.15
CA VAL A 150 10.67 -0.97 -3.19
C VAL A 150 9.98 0.22 -3.83
N MET A 151 8.85 -0.03 -4.49
CA MET A 151 8.04 1.03 -5.11
C MET A 151 6.59 0.91 -4.70
N ALA A 152 5.93 2.05 -4.47
CA ALA A 152 4.50 2.13 -4.27
C ALA A 152 3.90 3.22 -5.17
N GLN A 153 2.67 3.00 -5.64
CA GLN A 153 1.93 3.98 -6.41
C GLN A 153 0.48 4.02 -5.97
N LEU A 154 0.00 5.18 -5.54
CA LEU A 154 -1.42 5.43 -5.23
C LEU A 154 -2.02 6.23 -6.37
N THR A 155 -3.22 5.87 -6.85
CA THR A 155 -3.94 6.62 -7.89
C THR A 155 -5.43 6.71 -7.59
N GLY A 156 -6.07 7.80 -8.00
CA GLY A 156 -7.51 8.05 -7.83
C GLY A 156 -7.93 9.37 -8.49
N LYS A 157 -9.22 9.70 -8.50
CA LYS A 157 -9.68 10.98 -9.09
C LYS A 157 -9.58 12.18 -8.13
N ASP A 158 -9.73 11.91 -6.84
CA ASP A 158 -9.68 12.90 -5.76
C ASP A 158 -9.00 12.22 -4.58
N LEU A 159 -7.65 12.21 -4.58
CA LEU A 159 -6.91 11.53 -3.52
C LEU A 159 -7.03 12.30 -2.21
N ASP A 160 -7.49 11.61 -1.17
CA ASP A 160 -7.57 12.18 0.17
C ASP A 160 -6.15 12.47 0.69
N PRO A 161 -5.80 13.73 1.04
CA PRO A 161 -4.49 14.08 1.58
C PRO A 161 -4.12 13.30 2.84
N ASP A 162 -5.10 12.94 3.68
CA ASP A 162 -4.86 12.17 4.90
C ASP A 162 -4.50 10.71 4.56
N LEU A 163 -5.08 10.14 3.49
CA LEU A 163 -4.71 8.83 2.97
C LEU A 163 -3.29 8.83 2.39
N VAL A 164 -2.96 9.86 1.59
CA VAL A 164 -1.62 10.03 1.03
C VAL A 164 -0.58 10.12 2.15
N ALA A 165 -0.84 10.94 3.17
CA ALA A 165 0.06 11.10 4.31
C ALA A 165 0.21 9.80 5.11
N ALA A 166 -0.88 9.09 5.39
CA ALA A 166 -0.84 7.82 6.11
C ALA A 166 0.00 6.76 5.39
N ILE A 167 -0.14 6.63 4.07
CA ILE A 167 0.66 5.71 3.27
C ILE A 167 2.13 6.15 3.27
N ASP A 168 2.38 7.42 2.96
CA ASP A 168 3.73 8.00 2.93
C ASP A 168 4.47 7.74 4.26
N GLU A 169 3.90 8.12 5.39
CA GLU A 169 4.54 7.97 6.71
C GLU A 169 4.73 6.50 7.13
N SER A 170 3.93 5.58 6.60
CA SER A 170 4.00 4.15 6.95
C SER A 170 4.93 3.31 6.07
N LEU A 171 5.36 3.84 4.92
CA LEU A 171 6.21 3.11 3.96
C LEU A 171 7.61 2.91 4.54
N GLU A 172 8.01 1.65 4.64
CA GLU A 172 9.32 1.22 5.14
C GLU A 172 9.92 0.15 4.24
N VAL A 173 11.25 0.20 4.08
CA VAL A 173 12.05 -0.93 3.57
C VAL A 173 12.42 -1.82 4.75
N THR A 174 12.26 -3.12 4.58
CA THR A 174 12.49 -4.15 5.58
C THR A 174 13.46 -5.17 5.00
N GLY A 175 14.75 -4.92 5.23
CA GLY A 175 15.89 -5.70 4.79
C GLY A 175 16.81 -5.99 5.97
#